data_AF-A0A090W857-F1
#
_entry.id   AF-A0A090W857-F1
#
_cell.length_a   1.000
_cell.length_b   1.000
_cell.length_c   1.000
_cell.angle_alpha   90.00
_cell.angle_beta   90.00
_cell.angle_gamma   90.00
#
_symmetry.space_group_name_H-M   'P 1'
#
loop_
_entity.id
_entity.type
_entity.pdbx_description
1 polymer ?
#
loop_
_entity_poly.entity_id
_entity_poly.type
_entity_poly.pdbx_seq_one_letter_code
_entity_poly.pdbx_strand_id
1 'polypeptide(L)'
;MYKFNKKTGEYIWKYQLSGGSDSGSPISGEGKIFLPVGGGTFRCLNPETKTVEWTPQLTGKMYNVTPGYHDGNVFLSCLNGRGLGGIPIGAEVFNVNASNGELNWTFNGGGGLTGPVIGDNNRVYFASTVTPYFYCVDRNGNGDGTTNLLWKVRMDNKVEESVPAIYNGKIYILNSGGYLVCIK
;
A
#
# COMPACT_ATOMS: atom_id res chain seq x y z
N MET A 1 13.27 -11.19 -6.00
CA MET A 1 11.94 -11.77 -6.23
C MET A 1 12.09 -13.11 -6.95
N TYR A 2 11.26 -14.10 -6.63
CA TYR A 2 11.28 -15.44 -7.22
C TYR A 2 9.89 -15.79 -7.76
N LYS A 3 9.83 -16.48 -8.90
CA LYS A 3 8.61 -17.07 -9.46
C LYS A 3 8.73 -18.59 -9.35
N PHE A 4 7.68 -19.21 -8.82
CA PHE A 4 7.56 -20.66 -8.69
C PHE A 4 6.27 -21.14 -9.34
N ASN A 5 6.26 -22.40 -9.77
CA ASN A 5 5.03 -23.08 -10.15
C ASN A 5 4.19 -23.34 -8.90
N LYS A 6 2.98 -22.77 -8.82
CA LYS A 6 2.10 -22.90 -7.65
C LYS A 6 1.71 -24.34 -7.31
N LYS A 7 1.64 -25.24 -8.31
CA LYS A 7 1.23 -26.64 -8.11
C LYS A 7 2.39 -27.53 -7.70
N THR A 8 3.58 -27.31 -8.27
CA THR A 8 4.73 -28.21 -8.11
C THR A 8 5.83 -27.67 -7.20
N GLY A 9 5.84 -26.36 -6.93
CA GLY A 9 6.93 -25.68 -6.24
C GLY A 9 8.19 -25.48 -7.09
N GLU A 10 8.15 -25.84 -8.37
CA GLU A 10 9.30 -25.73 -9.27
C GLU A 10 9.73 -24.26 -9.44
N TYR A 11 11.03 -24.02 -9.34
CA TYR A 11 11.64 -22.72 -9.60
C TYR A 11 11.54 -22.37 -11.09
N ILE A 12 10.92 -21.23 -11.41
CA ILE A 12 10.77 -20.76 -12.81
C ILE A 12 11.82 -19.69 -13.12
N TRP A 13 11.89 -18.63 -12.32
CA TRP A 13 12.91 -17.59 -12.48
C TRP A 13 13.11 -16.77 -11.20
N LYS A 14 14.22 -16.03 -11.15
CA LYS A 14 14.45 -14.94 -10.18
C LYS A 14 14.71 -13.61 -10.87
N TYR A 15 14.37 -12.55 -10.16
CA TYR A 15 14.65 -11.16 -10.51
C TYR A 15 15.38 -10.49 -9.36
N GLN A 16 16.56 -9.95 -9.65
CA GLN A 16 17.37 -9.20 -8.68
C GLN A 16 16.86 -7.76 -8.63
N LEU A 17 16.48 -7.30 -7.43
CA LEU A 17 16.13 -5.90 -7.23
C LEU A 17 17.40 -5.05 -7.31
N SER A 18 17.33 -3.89 -7.98
CA SER A 18 18.35 -2.84 -7.81
C SER A 18 18.03 -2.00 -6.57
N GLY A 19 18.16 -2.65 -5.42
CA GLY A 19 17.81 -2.18 -4.08
C GLY A 19 17.54 -3.35 -3.13
N GLY A 20 17.31 -3.05 -1.85
CA GLY A 20 16.93 -4.08 -0.87
C GLY A 20 15.49 -4.58 -1.05
N SER A 21 15.15 -5.66 -0.37
CA SER A 21 13.76 -5.97 0.00
C SER A 21 13.56 -5.61 1.47
N ASP A 22 12.34 -5.28 1.82
CA ASP A 22 11.89 -5.09 3.20
C ASP A 22 10.50 -5.77 3.32
N SER A 23 9.74 -5.50 4.36
CA SER A 23 8.51 -6.20 4.75
C SER A 23 7.36 -6.11 3.73
N GLY A 24 7.42 -5.16 2.79
CA GLY A 24 6.42 -5.03 1.72
C GLY A 24 6.42 -6.19 0.72
N SER A 25 5.25 -6.81 0.50
CA SER A 25 5.09 -7.89 -0.49
C SER A 25 4.73 -7.35 -1.88
N PRO A 26 5.14 -8.02 -2.98
CA PRO A 26 4.64 -7.71 -4.32
C PRO A 26 3.17 -8.12 -4.49
N ILE A 27 2.42 -7.38 -5.32
CA ILE A 27 1.07 -7.76 -5.78
C ILE A 27 1.06 -7.80 -7.32
N SER A 28 0.19 -8.60 -7.91
CA SER A 28 0.04 -8.68 -9.37
C SER A 28 -1.36 -8.30 -9.83
N GLY A 29 -1.46 -7.64 -10.98
CA GLY A 29 -2.71 -7.22 -11.61
C GLY A 29 -2.45 -6.83 -13.07
N GLU A 30 -3.42 -7.04 -13.96
CA GLU A 30 -3.26 -6.75 -15.41
C GLU A 30 -2.01 -7.34 -16.08
N GLY A 31 -1.58 -8.53 -15.63
CA GLY A 31 -0.37 -9.18 -16.15
C GLY A 31 0.94 -8.52 -15.71
N LYS A 32 0.89 -7.57 -14.77
CA LYS A 32 2.03 -6.84 -14.21
C LYS A 32 2.30 -7.25 -12.76
N ILE A 33 3.51 -6.97 -12.27
CA ILE A 33 3.86 -7.07 -10.86
C ILE A 33 4.17 -5.67 -10.34
N PHE A 34 3.47 -5.26 -9.29
CA PHE A 34 3.73 -4.02 -8.57
C PHE A 34 4.44 -4.35 -7.25
N LEU A 35 5.60 -3.75 -7.02
CA LEU A 35 6.43 -4.13 -5.89
C LEU A 35 7.18 -2.96 -5.24
N PRO A 36 7.23 -2.95 -3.89
CA PRO A 36 8.14 -2.07 -3.17
C PRO A 36 9.58 -2.57 -3.25
N VAL A 37 10.53 -1.63 -3.26
CA VAL A 37 11.97 -1.89 -3.31
C VAL A 37 12.66 -1.08 -2.22
N GLY A 38 13.19 -1.80 -1.22
CA GLY A 38 14.13 -1.30 -0.22
C GLY A 38 13.65 -0.11 0.60
N GLY A 39 12.34 0.04 0.76
CA GLY A 39 11.74 1.13 1.53
C GLY A 39 11.98 2.52 0.94
N GLY A 40 12.28 2.65 -0.36
CA GLY A 40 12.52 3.96 -1.00
C GLY A 40 12.01 4.09 -2.43
N THR A 41 11.71 2.98 -3.09
CA THR A 41 11.24 2.97 -4.47
C THR A 41 10.07 2.01 -4.62
N PHE A 42 9.17 2.32 -5.54
CA PHE A 42 8.11 1.42 -5.97
C PHE A 42 8.24 1.18 -7.48
N ARG A 43 7.95 -0.03 -7.96
CA ARG A 43 8.09 -0.34 -9.39
C ARG A 43 6.91 -1.14 -9.90
N CYS A 44 6.65 -1.00 -11.18
CA CYS A 44 5.91 -1.96 -11.97
C CYS A 44 6.86 -2.72 -12.89
N LEU A 45 6.72 -4.04 -12.89
CA LEU A 45 7.54 -4.96 -13.68
C LEU A 45 6.65 -5.83 -14.56
N ASN A 46 7.09 -5.99 -15.81
CA ASN A 46 6.58 -7.04 -16.68
C ASN A 46 7.20 -8.39 -16.26
N PRO A 47 6.41 -9.38 -15.82
CA PRO A 47 6.94 -10.65 -15.31
C PRO A 47 7.56 -11.55 -16.39
N GLU A 48 7.23 -11.34 -17.66
CA GLU A 48 7.70 -12.16 -18.77
C GLU A 48 9.03 -11.62 -19.33
N THR A 49 9.10 -10.30 -19.58
CA THR A 49 10.34 -9.66 -20.06
C THR A 49 11.30 -9.29 -18.93
N LYS A 50 10.81 -9.25 -17.68
CA LYS A 50 11.57 -8.83 -16.47
C LYS A 50 12.05 -7.39 -16.54
N THR A 51 11.39 -6.55 -17.34
CA THR A 51 11.69 -5.13 -17.47
C THR A 51 10.83 -4.30 -16.53
N VAL A 52 11.39 -3.21 -16.01
CA VAL A 52 10.62 -2.19 -15.29
C VAL A 52 9.84 -1.40 -16.33
N GLU A 53 8.50 -1.40 -16.23
CA GLU A 53 7.64 -0.63 -17.14
C GLU A 53 7.52 0.82 -16.69
N TRP A 54 7.39 1.04 -15.38
CA TRP A 54 7.34 2.38 -14.79
C TRP A 54 7.77 2.39 -13.33
N THR A 55 8.11 3.58 -12.85
CA THR A 55 8.40 3.92 -11.45
C THR A 55 7.67 5.23 -11.16
N PRO A 56 6.70 5.25 -10.22
CA PRO A 56 5.86 6.42 -10.03
C PRO A 56 6.68 7.54 -9.39
N GLN A 57 6.48 8.77 -9.86
CA GLN A 57 7.16 9.95 -9.34
C GLN A 57 6.31 10.56 -8.21
N LEU A 58 6.52 10.08 -7.00
CA LEU A 58 5.73 10.44 -5.82
C LEU A 58 6.59 11.21 -4.81
N THR A 59 5.95 12.06 -4.02
CA THR A 59 6.57 12.82 -2.92
C THR A 59 7.10 11.93 -1.81
N GLY A 60 6.48 10.75 -1.66
CA GLY A 60 6.77 9.78 -0.64
C GLY A 60 8.15 9.14 -0.75
N LYS A 61 8.76 8.81 0.40
CA LYS A 61 10.11 8.25 0.46
C LYS A 61 10.19 6.83 1.05
N MET A 62 9.09 6.25 1.52
CA MET A 62 9.13 4.90 2.11
C MET A 62 7.87 4.08 1.91
N TYR A 63 7.95 3.20 0.92
CA TYR A 63 6.90 2.27 0.50
C TYR A 63 7.09 0.89 1.14
N ASN A 64 7.27 0.80 2.46
CA ASN A 64 7.55 -0.47 3.12
C ASN A 64 6.29 -1.25 3.53
N VAL A 65 5.35 -1.42 2.59
CA VAL A 65 4.08 -2.13 2.82
C VAL A 65 3.59 -2.80 1.57
N THR A 66 2.75 -3.81 1.75
CA THR A 66 2.04 -4.46 0.64
C THR A 66 1.06 -3.45 0.01
N PRO A 67 1.17 -3.18 -1.30
CA PRO A 67 0.25 -2.30 -2.01
C PRO A 67 -1.11 -2.99 -2.22
N GLY A 68 -2.15 -2.18 -2.41
CA GLY A 68 -3.46 -2.65 -2.87
C GLY A 68 -3.56 -2.55 -4.39
N TYR A 69 -4.27 -3.47 -5.04
CA TYR A 69 -4.62 -3.37 -6.46
C TYR A 69 -6.09 -3.69 -6.68
N HIS A 70 -6.75 -2.90 -7.52
CA HIS A 70 -8.11 -3.17 -7.99
C HIS A 70 -8.42 -2.35 -9.24
N ASP A 71 -8.99 -2.97 -10.28
CA ASP A 71 -9.50 -2.33 -11.51
C ASP A 71 -8.62 -1.18 -12.03
N GLY A 72 -7.38 -1.47 -12.46
CA GLY A 72 -6.49 -0.45 -13.03
C GLY A 72 -5.89 0.54 -12.04
N ASN A 73 -6.13 0.39 -10.73
CA ASN A 73 -5.63 1.28 -9.70
C ASN A 73 -4.71 0.53 -8.73
N VAL A 74 -3.58 1.16 -8.38
CA VAL A 74 -2.64 0.68 -7.37
C VAL A 74 -2.61 1.66 -6.21
N PHE A 75 -2.89 1.17 -5.01
CA PHE A 75 -2.93 1.95 -3.79
C PHE A 75 -1.64 1.72 -3.00
N LEU A 76 -0.94 2.82 -2.72
CA LEU A 76 0.34 2.82 -2.02
C LEU A 76 0.18 3.59 -0.73
N SER A 77 0.80 3.09 0.33
CA SER A 77 0.95 3.86 1.56
C SER A 77 2.42 4.14 1.79
N CYS A 78 2.70 5.35 2.27
CA CYS A 78 4.05 5.84 2.42
C CYS A 78 4.25 6.55 3.75
N LEU A 79 5.43 6.32 4.32
CA LEU A 79 5.92 7.06 5.46
C LEU A 79 6.77 8.25 5.00
N ASN A 80 6.49 9.44 5.54
CA ASN A 80 7.24 10.65 5.25
C ASN A 80 8.05 11.12 6.45
N GLY A 81 9.36 11.23 6.21
CA GLY A 81 10.33 11.72 7.17
C GLY A 81 10.61 10.77 8.34
N ARG A 82 11.83 10.85 8.84
CA ARG A 82 12.23 10.27 10.12
C ARG A 82 12.66 11.46 10.98
N GLY A 83 11.87 11.77 11.99
CA GLY A 83 12.23 12.71 13.05
C GLY A 83 13.39 12.18 13.90
N LEU A 84 13.74 12.92 14.95
CA LEU A 84 14.77 12.49 15.91
C LEU A 84 14.42 11.09 16.45
N GLY A 85 15.40 10.18 16.42
CA GLY A 85 15.22 8.80 16.87
C GLY A 85 14.47 7.88 15.88
N GLY A 86 14.27 8.29 14.62
CA GLY A 86 13.64 7.43 13.61
C GLY A 86 12.11 7.45 13.63
N ILE A 87 11.51 8.36 14.42
CA ILE A 87 10.06 8.47 14.59
C ILE A 87 9.44 9.06 13.31
N PRO A 88 8.38 8.45 12.74
CA PRO A 88 7.72 9.01 11.58
C PRO A 88 7.06 10.37 11.85
N ILE A 89 7.18 11.32 10.93
CA ILE A 89 6.61 12.68 11.08
C ILE A 89 5.43 12.95 10.15
N GLY A 90 5.16 12.08 9.19
CA GLY A 90 4.02 12.17 8.29
C GLY A 90 3.75 10.85 7.58
N ALA A 91 2.56 10.77 6.98
CA ALA A 91 2.17 9.64 6.16
C ALA A 91 1.21 10.10 5.06
N GLU A 92 1.31 9.42 3.92
CA GLU A 92 0.49 9.64 2.73
C GLU A 92 -0.02 8.30 2.19
N VAL A 93 -1.20 8.33 1.57
CA VAL A 93 -1.71 7.25 0.72
C VAL A 93 -1.89 7.80 -0.68
N PHE A 94 -1.47 7.03 -1.68
CA PHE A 94 -1.55 7.38 -3.09
C PHE A 94 -2.43 6.39 -3.82
N ASN A 95 -3.11 6.86 -4.86
CA ASN A 95 -3.64 6.03 -5.93
C ASN A 95 -2.88 6.35 -7.23
N VAL A 96 -2.30 5.34 -7.85
CA VAL A 96 -1.64 5.46 -9.15
C VAL A 96 -2.28 4.53 -10.18
N ASN A 97 -2.28 4.95 -11.44
CA ASN A 97 -2.76 4.16 -12.55
C ASN A 97 -1.81 2.96 -12.79
N ALA A 98 -2.37 1.76 -12.83
CA ALA A 98 -1.62 0.51 -12.97
C ALA A 98 -0.89 0.39 -14.32
N SER A 99 -1.41 1.03 -15.37
CA SER A 99 -0.88 0.90 -16.72
C SER A 99 0.42 1.69 -16.90
N ASN A 100 0.51 2.90 -16.32
CA ASN A 100 1.57 3.87 -16.60
C ASN A 100 2.21 4.51 -15.34
N GLY A 101 1.68 4.27 -14.15
CA GLY A 101 2.19 4.81 -12.89
C GLY A 101 1.83 6.28 -12.63
N GLU A 102 0.93 6.88 -13.40
CA GLU A 102 0.48 8.26 -13.19
C GLU A 102 -0.29 8.37 -11.88
N LEU A 103 -0.04 9.45 -11.13
CA LEU A 103 -0.72 9.76 -9.88
C LEU A 103 -2.15 10.22 -10.16
N ASN A 104 -3.13 9.50 -9.61
CA ASN A 104 -4.54 9.86 -9.66
C ASN A 104 -4.90 10.80 -8.51
N TRP A 105 -4.53 10.42 -7.28
CA TRP A 105 -4.75 11.25 -6.10
C TRP A 105 -3.83 10.91 -4.93
N THR A 106 -3.71 11.87 -4.00
CA THR A 106 -3.02 11.73 -2.71
C THR A 106 -3.98 12.02 -1.56
N PHE A 107 -3.89 11.22 -0.50
CA PHE A 107 -4.51 11.47 0.80
C PHE A 107 -3.43 11.70 1.86
N ASN A 108 -3.50 12.85 2.54
CA ASN A 108 -2.53 13.27 3.55
C ASN A 108 -3.03 12.95 4.97
N GLY A 109 -2.13 12.53 5.86
CA GLY A 109 -2.43 12.37 7.29
C GLY A 109 -3.03 11.01 7.68
N GLY A 110 -2.80 9.99 6.85
CA GLY A 110 -3.11 8.59 7.10
C GLY A 110 -2.16 7.69 6.31
N GLY A 111 -2.16 6.37 6.56
CA GLY A 111 -1.18 5.45 5.98
C GLY A 111 0.14 5.38 6.77
N GLY A 112 1.25 5.23 6.07
CA GLY A 112 2.56 4.92 6.63
C GLY A 112 2.91 3.44 6.46
N LEU A 113 3.35 2.79 7.53
CA LEU A 113 3.69 1.36 7.58
C LEU A 113 2.45 0.46 7.71
N THR A 114 1.35 0.82 7.05
CA THR A 114 0.13 0.00 6.95
C THR A 114 -0.29 -0.12 5.49
N GLY A 115 -0.66 -1.32 5.06
CA GLY A 115 -1.11 -1.54 3.68
C GLY A 115 -2.56 -1.09 3.47
N PRO A 116 -2.90 -0.44 2.34
CA PRO A 116 -4.29 -0.15 1.99
C PRO A 116 -5.00 -1.40 1.45
N VAL A 117 -6.29 -1.55 1.75
CA VAL A 117 -7.15 -2.57 1.15
C VAL A 117 -8.38 -1.96 0.50
N ILE A 118 -8.82 -2.57 -0.59
CA ILE A 118 -9.97 -2.13 -1.36
C ILE A 118 -11.15 -3.01 -0.97
N GLY A 119 -12.28 -2.39 -0.62
CA GLY A 119 -13.54 -3.10 -0.49
C GLY A 119 -14.59 -2.58 -1.47
N ASP A 120 -15.82 -3.01 -1.25
CA ASP A 120 -16.93 -2.69 -2.13
C ASP A 120 -17.29 -1.20 -2.13
N ASN A 121 -18.08 -0.78 -3.12
CA ASN A 121 -18.64 0.57 -3.22
C ASN A 121 -17.58 1.68 -3.26
N ASN A 122 -16.50 1.48 -4.02
CA ASN A 122 -15.42 2.47 -4.21
C ASN A 122 -14.75 2.90 -2.91
N ARG A 123 -14.47 1.96 -2.00
CA ARG A 123 -13.85 2.26 -0.71
C ARG A 123 -12.43 1.75 -0.62
N VAL A 124 -11.54 2.60 -0.13
CA VAL A 124 -10.17 2.24 0.26
C VAL A 124 -10.02 2.43 1.75
N TYR A 125 -9.52 1.39 2.42
CA TYR A 125 -9.35 1.34 3.86
C TYR A 125 -7.89 1.22 4.24
N PHE A 126 -7.48 1.97 5.25
CA PHE A 126 -6.12 1.93 5.78
C PHE A 126 -6.08 2.50 7.20
N ALA A 127 -5.09 2.08 7.98
CA ALA A 127 -4.83 2.68 9.29
C ALA A 127 -3.80 3.81 9.18
N SER A 128 -3.23 4.22 10.31
CA SER A 128 -2.08 5.12 10.28
C SER A 128 -0.99 4.74 11.27
N THR A 129 0.26 4.94 10.86
CA THR A 129 1.44 4.90 11.71
C THR A 129 1.66 6.21 12.48
N VAL A 130 1.07 7.32 12.01
CA VAL A 130 1.27 8.65 12.61
C VAL A 130 0.03 9.18 13.34
N THR A 131 -1.11 8.52 13.21
CA THR A 131 -2.33 8.87 13.93
C THR A 131 -3.01 7.61 14.51
N PRO A 132 -3.83 7.75 15.57
CA PRO A 132 -4.54 6.61 16.17
C PRO A 132 -5.85 6.30 15.43
N TYR A 133 -5.92 6.53 14.11
CA TYR A 133 -7.17 6.40 13.34
C TYR A 133 -7.09 5.31 12.27
N PHE A 134 -8.25 4.70 12.02
CA PHE A 134 -8.56 3.92 10.83
C PHE A 134 -9.40 4.77 9.89
N TYR A 135 -9.13 4.70 8.59
CA TYR A 135 -9.69 5.59 7.58
C TYR A 135 -10.43 4.80 6.50
N CYS A 136 -11.44 5.44 5.94
CA CYS A 136 -12.06 5.06 4.68
C CYS A 136 -12.10 6.29 3.77
N VAL A 137 -11.57 6.17 2.56
CA VAL A 137 -11.61 7.21 1.54
C VAL A 137 -12.32 6.72 0.29
N ASP A 138 -12.73 7.65 -0.55
CA ASP A 138 -13.24 7.35 -1.88
C ASP A 138 -12.10 6.85 -2.80
N ARG A 139 -12.36 5.77 -3.52
CA ARG A 139 -11.37 5.15 -4.41
C ARG A 139 -11.11 5.97 -5.67
N ASN A 140 -12.14 6.60 -6.22
CA ASN A 140 -12.07 7.26 -7.52
C ASN A 140 -11.36 8.61 -7.41
N GLY A 141 -11.49 9.26 -6.25
CA GLY A 141 -10.96 10.60 -6.02
C GLY A 141 -11.79 11.68 -6.70
N ASN A 142 -11.30 12.91 -6.61
CA ASN A 142 -12.05 14.12 -6.97
C ASN A 142 -11.70 14.68 -8.35
N GLY A 143 -10.69 14.11 -9.03
CA GLY A 143 -10.18 14.62 -10.31
C GLY A 143 -9.24 15.83 -10.21
N ASP A 144 -8.96 16.31 -8.99
CA ASP A 144 -8.05 17.43 -8.70
C ASP A 144 -6.75 16.98 -8.00
N GLY A 145 -6.47 15.68 -8.01
CA GLY A 145 -5.35 15.08 -7.28
C GLY A 145 -5.65 14.76 -5.81
N THR A 146 -6.89 14.93 -5.35
CA THR A 146 -7.32 14.60 -3.98
C THR A 146 -8.39 13.51 -3.95
N THR A 147 -8.70 13.01 -2.76
CA THR A 147 -9.83 12.13 -2.50
C THR A 147 -10.58 12.54 -1.23
N ASN A 148 -11.86 12.15 -1.15
CA ASN A 148 -12.71 12.44 -0.01
C ASN A 148 -12.50 11.43 1.12
N LEU A 149 -12.34 11.94 2.34
CA LEU A 149 -12.52 11.15 3.56
C LEU A 149 -14.00 10.82 3.71
N LEU A 150 -14.36 9.54 3.66
CA LEU A 150 -15.73 9.08 3.86
C LEU A 150 -16.03 8.93 5.35
N TRP A 151 -15.11 8.34 6.10
CA TRP A 151 -15.17 8.27 7.57
C TRP A 151 -13.81 7.90 8.16
N LYS A 152 -13.66 8.12 9.47
CA LYS A 152 -12.55 7.60 10.27
C LYS A 152 -13.00 7.19 11.66
N VAL A 153 -12.32 6.21 12.26
CA VAL A 153 -12.57 5.70 13.61
C VAL A 153 -11.30 5.76 14.43
N ARG A 154 -11.37 6.21 15.69
CA ARG A 154 -10.22 6.19 16.61
C ARG A 154 -10.04 4.78 17.19
N MET A 155 -8.81 4.26 17.14
CA MET A 155 -8.44 2.93 17.65
C MET A 155 -7.54 2.99 18.91
N ASP A 156 -7.42 4.20 19.49
CA ASP A 156 -6.58 4.57 20.66
C ASP A 156 -5.06 4.37 20.49
N ASN A 157 -4.64 3.50 19.59
CA ASN A 157 -3.26 3.23 19.23
C ASN A 157 -3.06 3.37 17.72
N LYS A 158 -1.83 3.67 17.32
CA LYS A 158 -1.40 3.66 15.92
C LYS A 158 -1.28 2.22 15.41
N VAL A 159 -1.10 2.08 14.10
CA VAL A 159 -0.83 0.81 13.45
C VAL A 159 0.54 0.87 12.78
N GLU A 160 1.35 -0.15 13.08
CA GLU A 160 2.65 -0.37 12.47
C GLU A 160 2.66 -1.78 11.89
N GLU A 161 3.13 -1.91 10.66
CA GLU A 161 3.38 -3.18 9.96
C GLU A 161 2.16 -4.12 9.91
N SER A 162 0.97 -3.57 9.64
CA SER A 162 -0.25 -4.36 9.46
C SER A 162 -0.97 -4.03 8.16
N VAL A 163 -1.70 -5.02 7.64
CA VAL A 163 -2.63 -4.86 6.52
C VAL A 163 -4.03 -5.23 7.03
N PRO A 164 -5.07 -4.40 6.81
CA PRO A 164 -6.43 -4.75 7.22
C PRO A 164 -6.93 -5.98 6.46
N ALA A 165 -7.71 -6.83 7.11
CA ALA A 165 -8.41 -7.95 6.48
C ALA A 165 -9.90 -7.65 6.39
N ILE A 166 -10.50 -7.85 5.21
CA ILE A 166 -11.95 -7.72 5.01
C ILE A 166 -12.57 -9.12 5.03
N TYR A 167 -13.54 -9.36 5.90
CA TYR A 167 -14.24 -10.64 5.99
C TYR A 167 -15.66 -10.47 6.51
N ASN A 168 -16.65 -11.02 5.79
CA ASN A 168 -18.08 -10.95 6.13
C ASN A 168 -18.56 -9.53 6.46
N GLY A 169 -18.22 -8.55 5.61
CA GLY A 169 -18.62 -7.16 5.77
C GLY A 169 -17.98 -6.44 6.96
N LYS A 170 -16.93 -7.01 7.55
CA LYS A 170 -16.17 -6.41 8.66
C LYS A 170 -14.72 -6.24 8.28
N ILE A 171 -14.05 -5.32 8.96
CA ILE A 171 -12.62 -5.07 8.79
C ILE A 171 -11.90 -5.40 10.08
N TYR A 172 -10.80 -6.16 9.97
CA TYR A 172 -9.96 -6.57 11.09
C TYR A 172 -8.56 -6.02 10.93
N ILE A 173 -7.97 -5.48 12.00
CA ILE A 173 -6.60 -4.95 11.96
C ILE A 173 -5.91 -5.05 13.32
N LEU A 174 -4.61 -5.32 13.31
CA LEU A 174 -3.76 -5.29 14.50
C LEU A 174 -3.22 -3.87 14.72
N ASN A 175 -3.18 -3.41 15.97
CA ASN A 175 -2.59 -2.12 16.34
C ASN A 175 -1.40 -2.27 17.30
N SER A 176 -0.65 -1.19 17.49
CA SER A 176 0.55 -1.18 18.33
C SER A 176 0.27 -1.37 19.83
N GLY A 177 -1.01 -1.33 20.25
CA GLY A 177 -1.42 -1.64 21.62
C GLY A 177 -1.57 -3.14 21.88
N GLY A 178 -1.33 -4.00 20.86
CA GLY A 178 -1.49 -5.44 20.96
C GLY A 178 -2.93 -5.93 20.74
N TYR A 179 -3.81 -5.08 20.22
CA TYR A 179 -5.22 -5.42 19.99
C TYR A 179 -5.48 -5.84 18.54
N LEU A 180 -6.32 -6.86 18.38
CA LEU A 180 -7.07 -7.10 17.15
C LEU A 180 -8.37 -6.29 17.20
N VAL A 181 -8.49 -5.29 16.34
CA VAL A 181 -9.66 -4.41 16.24
C VAL A 181 -10.58 -4.91 15.15
N CYS A 182 -11.90 -4.93 15.41
CA CYS A 182 -12.94 -5.20 14.42
C CYS A 182 -13.79 -3.94 14.21
N ILE A 183 -13.99 -3.55 12.96
CA ILE A 183 -14.80 -2.39 12.54
C ILE A 183 -15.98 -2.90 11.72
N LYS A 184 -17.18 -2.38 11.99
CA LYS A 184 -18.44 -2.71 11.31
C LYS A 184 -19.00 -1.46 10.64
#